data_AF-A0A7R9VQB3-F1
#
_entry.id   AF-A0A7R9VQB3-F1
#
_cell.length_a   1.000
_cell.length_b   1.000
_cell.length_c   1.000
_cell.angle_alpha   90.00
_cell.angle_beta   90.00
_cell.angle_gamma   90.00
#
_symmetry.space_group_name_H-M   'P 1'
#
loop_
_entity.id
_entity.type
_entity.pdbx_description
1 polymer ?
#
loop_
_entity_poly.entity_id
_entity_poly.type
_entity_poly.pdbx_seq_one_letter_code
_entity_poly.pdbx_strand_id
1 'polypeptide(L)'
;RRVSGGLRFLSAVNPYRLRSADLEAVGLQAKLNTDDPMRRLVYRVYPLPQRLTDFVWDYGRLSDTDEHSYVRSMLSDSFLPYLEAELVVASQRFIRKEEEDCSVSLRDVQRYKKLVLWFFSTRENRDKIEIENDTSEKCAWWDISRQTYNFRRRNKARGRLSNIDEKEIAVVLALAQCYYFRLATSSKR
;
A
#
# COMPACT_ATOMS: atom_id res chain seq x y z
N ARG A 1 34.64 21.37 -12.21
CA ARG A 1 34.29 20.89 -13.57
C ARG A 1 33.23 21.82 -14.14
N ARG A 2 33.45 22.40 -15.32
CA ARG A 2 32.42 23.20 -16.01
C ARG A 2 31.39 22.23 -16.62
N VAL A 3 30.12 22.47 -16.34
CA VAL A 3 29.01 21.78 -17.02
C VAL A 3 28.94 22.34 -18.45
N SER A 4 28.77 21.47 -19.45
CA SER A 4 28.66 21.87 -20.85
C SER A 4 27.41 22.72 -21.12
N GLY A 5 27.48 23.64 -22.08
CA GLY A 5 26.32 24.44 -22.48
C GLY A 5 25.17 23.57 -22.97
N GLY A 6 23.94 23.91 -22.56
CA GLY A 6 22.72 23.20 -22.97
C GLY A 6 22.09 22.29 -21.90
N LEU A 7 22.77 22.03 -20.78
CA LEU A 7 22.18 21.26 -19.68
C LEU A 7 21.22 22.14 -18.85
N ARG A 8 19.99 21.68 -18.68
CA ARG A 8 19.00 22.30 -17.78
C ARG A 8 18.75 21.38 -16.59
N PHE A 9 18.76 21.94 -15.39
CA PHE A 9 18.44 21.22 -14.17
C PHE A 9 16.99 21.49 -13.80
N LEU A 10 16.24 20.42 -13.57
CA LEU A 10 14.93 20.47 -12.94
C LEU A 10 15.04 19.81 -11.57
N SER A 11 14.48 20.44 -10.55
CA SER A 11 14.43 19.89 -9.20
C SER A 11 12.98 19.89 -8.72
N ALA A 12 12.61 18.84 -7.99
CA ALA A 12 11.35 18.75 -7.29
C ALA A 12 11.65 18.73 -5.78
N VAL A 13 10.93 19.56 -5.03
CA VAL A 13 11.09 19.66 -3.57
C VAL A 13 9.75 19.32 -2.91
N ASN A 14 9.80 18.64 -1.78
CA ASN A 14 8.60 18.36 -1.00
C ASN A 14 8.28 19.58 -0.11
N PRO A 15 7.00 19.91 0.11
CA PRO A 15 6.61 21.04 0.94
C PRO A 15 7.00 20.83 2.40
N TYR A 16 7.35 21.94 3.08
CA TYR A 16 7.59 21.95 4.52
C TYR A 16 6.26 22.00 5.27
N ARG A 17 5.69 20.82 5.60
CA ARG A 17 4.35 20.69 6.21
C ARG A 17 4.44 20.03 7.59
N LEU A 18 3.81 20.65 8.58
CA LEU A 18 3.59 20.07 9.91
C LEU A 18 2.41 19.09 9.89
N ARG A 19 2.50 18.03 10.68
CA ARG A 19 1.41 17.07 10.89
C ARG A 19 0.32 17.68 11.77
N SER A 20 -0.93 17.33 11.47
CA SER A 20 -2.09 17.78 12.26
C SER A 20 -2.15 17.18 13.67
N ALA A 21 -1.58 15.99 13.87
CA ALA A 21 -1.47 15.33 15.15
C ALA A 21 0.00 14.99 15.45
N ASP A 22 0.43 15.26 16.68
CA ASP A 22 1.72 14.75 17.15
C ASP A 22 1.60 13.23 17.27
N LEU A 23 2.51 12.51 16.59
CA LEU A 23 2.60 11.06 16.75
C LEU A 23 2.88 10.77 18.22
N GLU A 24 1.91 10.22 18.96
CA GLU A 24 2.24 9.52 20.19
C GLU A 24 3.22 8.42 19.82
N ALA A 25 4.33 8.37 20.54
CA ALA A 25 5.43 7.53 20.13
C ALA A 25 5.03 6.06 20.20
N VAL A 26 5.00 5.42 19.04
CA VAL A 26 4.65 4.01 18.90
C VAL A 26 5.84 3.16 19.37
N GLY A 27 5.63 2.32 20.38
CA GLY A 27 6.66 1.42 20.92
C GLY A 27 7.79 2.13 21.69
N LEU A 28 8.99 1.52 21.72
CA LEU A 28 10.15 2.01 22.48
C LEU A 28 10.76 3.34 21.98
N GLN A 29 10.36 3.84 20.81
CA GLN A 29 10.91 5.06 20.19
C GLN A 29 10.50 6.35 20.90
N ALA A 30 9.57 6.28 21.87
CA ALA A 30 9.17 7.41 22.72
C ALA A 30 10.32 8.02 23.50
N LYS A 31 11.27 7.18 23.94
CA LYS A 31 12.33 7.58 24.86
C LYS A 31 13.65 7.98 24.18
N LEU A 32 13.83 7.68 22.89
CA LEU A 32 15.12 7.85 22.20
C LEU A 32 15.13 9.00 21.18
N ASN A 33 13.97 9.45 20.70
CA ASN A 33 13.84 10.44 19.62
C ASN A 33 13.07 11.70 20.04
N THR A 34 13.19 12.14 21.29
CA THR A 34 12.64 13.45 21.71
C THR A 34 13.30 14.62 20.98
N ASP A 35 14.52 14.44 20.48
CA ASP A 35 15.32 15.55 19.92
C ASP A 35 15.29 15.62 18.39
N ASP A 36 14.52 14.80 17.68
CA ASP A 36 14.40 14.90 16.21
C ASP A 36 13.43 16.03 15.81
N PRO A 37 13.93 17.20 15.33
CA PRO A 37 13.08 18.32 14.98
C PRO A 37 12.17 18.03 13.76
N MET A 38 12.51 17.01 12.96
CA MET A 38 11.75 16.64 11.76
C MET A 38 10.59 15.69 12.06
N ARG A 39 10.45 15.19 13.30
CA ARG A 39 9.38 14.25 13.70
C ARG A 39 7.99 14.82 13.45
N ARG A 40 7.82 16.12 13.65
CA ARG A 40 6.54 16.81 13.51
C ARG A 40 6.19 17.11 12.04
N LEU A 41 7.11 16.83 11.11
CA LEU A 41 6.89 17.06 9.69
C LEU A 41 6.26 15.84 9.03
N VAL A 42 5.36 16.12 8.08
CA VAL A 42 4.79 15.10 7.18
C VAL A 42 5.90 14.46 6.36
N TYR A 43 6.77 15.29 5.80
CA TYR A 43 7.94 14.89 5.02
C TYR A 43 9.21 15.21 5.79
N ARG A 44 10.18 14.29 5.77
CA ARG A 44 11.51 14.57 6.31
C ARG A 44 12.28 15.45 5.31
N VAL A 45 12.13 16.77 5.46
CA VAL A 45 12.77 17.79 4.62
C VAL A 45 13.52 18.82 5.43
N TYR A 46 14.60 19.35 4.87
CA TYR A 46 15.27 20.54 5.39
C TYR A 46 14.64 21.81 4.78
N PRO A 47 14.75 22.96 5.46
CA PRO A 47 14.34 24.24 4.90
C PRO A 47 15.07 24.53 3.59
N LEU A 48 14.34 25.05 2.60
CA LEU A 48 14.93 25.45 1.34
C LEU A 48 15.79 26.72 1.56
N PRO A 49 16.99 26.81 0.97
CA PRO A 49 17.77 28.05 1.00
C PRO A 49 16.97 29.22 0.42
N GLN A 50 17.01 30.38 1.08
CA GLN A 50 16.18 31.54 0.72
C GLN A 50 16.34 31.96 -0.75
N ARG A 51 17.54 31.82 -1.32
CA ARG A 51 17.82 32.14 -2.73
C ARG A 51 17.08 31.26 -3.72
N LEU A 52 16.69 30.05 -3.33
CA LEU A 52 15.96 29.12 -4.19
C LEU A 52 14.45 29.31 -4.12
N THR A 53 13.95 30.02 -3.10
CA THR A 53 12.51 30.22 -2.88
C THR A 53 11.83 30.93 -4.06
N ASP A 54 12.52 31.91 -4.67
CA ASP A 54 12.00 32.66 -5.82
C ASP A 54 11.87 31.81 -7.10
N PHE A 55 12.44 30.60 -7.11
CA PHE A 55 12.41 29.65 -8.23
C PHE A 55 11.49 28.45 -7.99
N VAL A 56 10.68 28.49 -6.92
CA VAL A 56 9.73 27.41 -6.61
C VAL A 56 8.34 27.78 -7.13
N TRP A 57 7.70 26.82 -7.79
CA TRP A 57 6.30 26.90 -8.17
C TRP A 57 5.53 25.75 -7.52
N ASP A 58 4.34 26.06 -7.00
CA ASP A 58 3.42 25.06 -6.47
C ASP A 58 2.56 24.50 -7.62
N TYR A 59 2.74 23.22 -7.92
CA TYR A 59 1.92 22.49 -8.90
C TYR A 59 0.59 22.01 -8.31
N GLY A 60 0.37 22.19 -7.01
CA GLY A 60 -0.81 21.75 -6.31
C GLY A 60 -0.92 20.23 -6.20
N ARG A 61 -2.13 19.78 -5.86
CA ARG A 61 -2.49 18.36 -5.85
C ARG A 61 -3.34 18.04 -7.07
N LEU A 62 -3.21 16.80 -7.53
CA LEU A 62 -4.07 16.21 -8.56
C LEU A 62 -5.55 16.34 -8.15
N SER A 63 -6.41 16.76 -9.08
CA SER A 63 -7.85 16.80 -8.82
C SER A 63 -8.39 15.39 -8.57
N ASP A 64 -9.48 15.26 -7.81
CA ASP A 64 -10.08 13.94 -7.56
C ASP A 64 -10.52 13.25 -8.86
N THR A 65 -10.92 14.01 -9.87
CA THR A 65 -11.29 13.50 -11.20
C THR A 65 -10.08 12.99 -11.98
N ASP A 66 -8.97 13.72 -11.95
CA ASP A 66 -7.74 13.29 -12.63
C ASP A 66 -7.16 12.08 -11.91
N GLU A 67 -7.08 12.11 -10.57
CA GLU A 67 -6.60 11.01 -9.75
C GLU A 67 -7.38 9.73 -10.03
N HIS A 68 -8.72 9.82 -10.06
CA HIS A 68 -9.56 8.69 -10.42
C HIS A 68 -9.24 8.16 -11.82
N SER A 69 -9.03 9.04 -12.79
CA SER A 69 -8.66 8.66 -14.17
C SER A 69 -7.31 7.95 -14.23
N TYR A 70 -6.32 8.41 -13.47
CA TYR A 70 -5.04 7.73 -13.32
C TYR A 70 -5.19 6.34 -12.69
N VAL A 71 -5.99 6.21 -11.62
CA VAL A 71 -6.24 4.90 -11.00
C VAL A 71 -6.86 3.92 -11.99
N ARG A 72 -7.88 4.36 -12.75
CA ARG A 72 -8.51 3.54 -13.80
C ARG A 72 -7.51 3.13 -14.88
N SER A 73 -6.64 4.04 -15.31
CA SER A 73 -5.59 3.72 -16.29
C SER A 73 -4.60 2.69 -15.74
N MET A 74 -4.14 2.87 -14.50
CA MET A 74 -3.18 1.97 -13.84
C MET A 74 -3.72 0.54 -13.64
N LEU A 75 -5.03 0.40 -13.45
CA LEU A 75 -5.73 -0.87 -13.19
C LEU A 75 -6.51 -1.40 -14.39
N SER A 76 -6.34 -0.80 -15.57
CA SER A 76 -7.06 -1.17 -16.80
C SER A 76 -6.86 -2.63 -17.23
N ASP A 77 -5.73 -3.22 -16.85
CA ASP A 77 -5.29 -4.59 -17.12
C ASP A 77 -5.43 -5.53 -15.89
N SER A 78 -6.13 -5.09 -14.83
CA SER A 78 -6.36 -5.91 -13.64
C SER A 78 -7.47 -6.96 -13.84
N PHE A 79 -7.74 -7.78 -12.82
CA PHE A 79 -8.71 -8.87 -12.95
C PHE A 79 -10.15 -8.37 -13.07
N LEU A 80 -10.48 -7.33 -12.30
CA LEU A 80 -11.78 -6.67 -12.28
C LEU A 80 -11.60 -5.15 -12.41
N PRO A 81 -11.16 -4.62 -13.59
CA PRO A 81 -10.64 -3.26 -13.73
C PRO A 81 -11.51 -2.15 -13.18
N TYR A 82 -12.81 -2.17 -13.48
CA TYR A 82 -13.74 -1.15 -13.01
C TYR A 82 -13.93 -1.24 -11.49
N LEU A 83 -14.20 -2.44 -10.97
CA LEU A 83 -14.46 -2.64 -9.54
C LEU A 83 -13.21 -2.34 -8.70
N GLU A 84 -12.04 -2.82 -9.11
CA GLU A 84 -10.78 -2.57 -8.41
C GLU A 84 -10.45 -1.08 -8.36
N ALA A 85 -10.66 -0.34 -9.46
CA ALA A 85 -10.45 1.10 -9.48
C ALA A 85 -11.37 1.84 -8.51
N GLU A 86 -12.67 1.54 -8.49
CA GLU A 86 -13.62 2.17 -7.57
C GLU A 86 -13.29 1.82 -6.10
N LEU A 87 -12.92 0.56 -5.81
CA LEU A 87 -12.53 0.12 -4.47
C LEU A 87 -11.25 0.83 -3.99
N VAL A 88 -10.24 0.96 -4.85
CA VAL A 88 -8.99 1.65 -4.52
C VAL A 88 -9.22 3.14 -4.31
N VAL A 89 -10.03 3.79 -5.15
CA VAL A 89 -10.39 5.21 -5.00
C VAL A 89 -11.16 5.44 -3.71
N ALA A 90 -12.16 4.59 -3.43
CA ALA A 90 -12.90 4.65 -2.17
C ALA A 90 -11.98 4.45 -0.96
N SER A 91 -11.03 3.52 -1.04
CA SER A 91 -10.04 3.26 0.00
C SER A 91 -9.11 4.45 0.22
N GLN A 92 -8.58 5.05 -0.85
CA GLN A 92 -7.76 6.26 -0.74
C GLN A 92 -8.53 7.42 -0.13
N ARG A 93 -9.78 7.65 -0.56
CA ARG A 93 -10.64 8.68 0.02
C ARG A 93 -10.90 8.44 1.50
N PHE A 94 -11.12 7.19 1.89
CA PHE A 94 -11.29 6.81 3.29
C PHE A 94 -10.04 7.10 4.11
N ILE A 95 -8.84 6.70 3.65
CA ILE A 95 -7.59 6.98 4.39
C ILE A 95 -7.31 8.48 4.53
N ARG A 96 -7.58 9.29 3.49
CA ARG A 96 -7.42 10.76 3.61
C ARG A 96 -8.31 11.36 4.69
N LYS A 97 -9.50 10.78 4.90
CA LYS A 97 -10.44 11.20 5.93
C LYS A 97 -9.99 10.78 7.33
N GLU A 98 -9.48 9.55 7.50
CA GLU A 98 -9.08 9.01 8.81
C GLU A 98 -7.68 9.46 9.25
N GLU A 99 -6.78 9.70 8.31
CA GLU A 99 -5.41 10.17 8.58
C GLU A 99 -5.23 11.63 8.11
N GLU A 100 -4.54 11.84 7.00
CA GLU A 100 -4.27 13.15 6.42
C GLU A 100 -4.29 13.09 4.89
N ASP A 101 -4.53 14.21 4.21
CA ASP A 101 -4.63 14.28 2.74
C ASP A 101 -3.43 13.70 1.96
N CYS A 102 -2.23 13.79 2.54
CA CYS A 102 -0.98 13.34 1.93
C CYS A 102 -0.64 11.86 2.21
N SER A 103 -1.53 11.14 2.90
CA SER A 103 -1.26 9.80 3.44
C SER A 103 -1.33 8.68 2.41
N VAL A 104 -1.85 8.98 1.21
CA VAL A 104 -1.98 8.05 0.08
C VAL A 104 -1.59 8.72 -1.22
N SER A 105 -1.15 7.92 -2.18
CA SER A 105 -0.76 8.36 -3.52
C SER A 105 -0.95 7.24 -4.55
N LEU A 106 -0.78 7.56 -5.83
CA LEU A 106 -0.74 6.57 -6.92
C LEU A 106 0.33 5.46 -6.70
N ARG A 107 1.33 5.68 -5.84
CA ARG A 107 2.28 4.64 -5.43
C ARG A 107 1.61 3.49 -4.67
N ASP A 108 0.58 3.79 -3.88
CA ASP A 108 -0.18 2.78 -3.14
C ASP A 108 -1.03 1.94 -4.10
N VAL A 109 -1.51 2.53 -5.20
CA VAL A 109 -2.20 1.83 -6.29
C VAL A 109 -1.25 0.87 -7.01
N GLN A 110 -0.02 1.30 -7.29
CA GLN A 110 1.00 0.41 -7.86
C GLN A 110 1.33 -0.75 -6.91
N ARG A 111 1.42 -0.47 -5.60
CA ARG A 111 1.65 -1.51 -4.58
C ARG A 111 0.48 -2.50 -4.53
N TYR A 112 -0.75 -1.99 -4.53
CA TYR A 112 -1.98 -2.78 -4.61
C TYR A 112 -1.94 -3.72 -5.82
N LYS A 113 -1.68 -3.19 -7.03
CA LYS A 113 -1.59 -3.98 -8.27
C LYS A 113 -0.57 -5.12 -8.16
N LYS A 114 0.62 -4.83 -7.61
CA LYS A 114 1.65 -5.86 -7.38
C LYS A 114 1.19 -6.93 -6.39
N LEU A 115 0.51 -6.53 -5.32
CA LEU A 115 0.02 -7.46 -4.29
C LEU A 115 -1.12 -8.33 -4.80
N VAL A 116 -2.05 -7.80 -5.60
CA VAL A 116 -3.11 -8.60 -6.25
C VAL A 116 -2.50 -9.71 -7.08
N LEU A 117 -1.55 -9.38 -7.97
CA LEU A 117 -0.85 -10.36 -8.81
C LEU A 117 -0.07 -11.37 -7.96
N TRP A 118 0.59 -10.92 -6.89
CA TRP A 118 1.33 -11.80 -5.99
C TRP A 118 0.42 -12.76 -5.23
N PHE A 119 -0.68 -12.27 -4.65
CA PHE A 119 -1.65 -13.12 -3.93
C PHE A 119 -2.32 -14.12 -4.86
N PHE A 120 -2.66 -13.73 -6.08
CA PHE A 120 -3.24 -14.62 -7.07
C PHE A 120 -2.24 -15.71 -7.49
N SER A 121 -1.06 -15.32 -7.98
CA SER A 121 -0.02 -16.26 -8.45
C SER A 121 0.49 -17.19 -7.34
N THR A 122 0.64 -16.70 -6.11
CA THR A 122 1.08 -17.53 -4.97
C THR A 122 0.03 -18.59 -4.62
N ARG A 123 -1.25 -18.29 -4.80
CA ARG A 123 -2.33 -19.25 -4.55
C ARG A 123 -2.40 -20.30 -5.66
N GLU A 124 -2.32 -19.88 -6.92
CA GLU A 124 -2.23 -20.81 -8.05
C GLU A 124 -1.01 -21.74 -7.93
N ASN A 125 0.15 -21.19 -7.54
CA ASN A 125 1.36 -21.98 -7.40
C ASN A 125 1.33 -22.88 -6.16
N ARG A 126 0.69 -22.48 -5.07
CA ARG A 126 0.44 -23.40 -3.94
C ARG A 126 -0.42 -24.57 -4.38
N ASP A 127 -1.47 -24.31 -5.15
CA ASP A 127 -2.35 -25.37 -5.64
C ASP A 127 -1.61 -26.30 -6.65
N LYS A 128 -0.57 -25.83 -7.35
CA LYS A 128 0.32 -26.64 -8.22
C LYS A 128 1.41 -27.40 -7.46
N ILE A 129 2.09 -26.75 -6.52
CA ILE A 129 3.08 -27.36 -5.63
C ILE A 129 2.44 -28.47 -4.78
N GLU A 130 1.15 -28.32 -4.44
CA GLU A 130 0.33 -29.32 -3.76
C GLU A 130 0.03 -30.58 -4.62
N ILE A 131 0.23 -30.54 -5.95
CA ILE A 131 0.10 -31.70 -6.85
C ILE A 131 1.43 -32.47 -6.97
N GLU A 132 2.58 -31.78 -6.93
CA GLU A 132 3.90 -32.40 -7.10
C GLU A 132 4.53 -32.93 -5.79
N ASN A 133 4.24 -32.35 -4.63
CA ASN A 133 4.93 -32.66 -3.37
C ASN A 133 4.30 -33.78 -2.51
N ASP A 134 3.40 -34.62 -3.03
CA ASP A 134 2.91 -35.82 -2.31
C ASP A 134 3.98 -36.93 -2.13
N THR A 135 5.24 -36.65 -2.51
CA THR A 135 6.33 -37.64 -2.51
C THR A 135 7.61 -37.25 -1.75
N SER A 136 7.69 -36.12 -1.05
CA SER A 136 8.94 -35.77 -0.32
C SER A 136 8.75 -35.13 1.06
N GLU A 137 9.76 -35.32 1.91
CA GLU A 137 9.74 -35.41 3.38
C GLU A 137 9.23 -34.17 4.16
N LYS A 138 8.63 -34.46 5.33
CA LYS A 138 7.78 -33.55 6.12
C LYS A 138 8.54 -32.81 7.23
N CYS A 139 8.72 -31.51 7.08
CA CYS A 139 9.14 -30.55 8.12
C CYS A 139 7.94 -30.00 8.95
N ALA A 140 8.20 -29.45 10.15
CA ALA A 140 7.18 -28.91 11.07
C ALA A 140 6.26 -27.80 10.49
N TRP A 141 6.70 -27.08 9.46
CA TRP A 141 5.86 -26.13 8.71
C TRP A 141 4.73 -26.82 7.92
N TRP A 142 4.87 -28.12 7.62
CA TRP A 142 3.79 -28.92 7.02
C TRP A 142 2.59 -29.05 7.93
N ASP A 143 2.71 -29.10 9.25
CA ASP A 143 1.55 -29.30 10.14
C ASP A 143 0.64 -28.06 10.22
N ILE A 144 1.22 -26.85 10.20
CA ILE A 144 0.46 -25.58 10.15
C ILE A 144 -0.18 -25.41 8.76
N SER A 145 0.59 -25.69 7.70
CA SER A 145 0.08 -25.72 6.32
C SER A 145 -1.02 -26.79 6.15
N ARG A 146 -0.92 -27.92 6.84
CA ARG A 146 -1.90 -29.03 6.81
C ARG A 146 -3.16 -28.73 7.61
N GLN A 147 -3.06 -27.99 8.72
CA GLN A 147 -4.23 -27.51 9.46
C GLN A 147 -5.02 -26.48 8.65
N THR A 148 -4.33 -25.52 8.03
CA THR A 148 -4.95 -24.53 7.13
C THR A 148 -5.50 -25.19 5.85
N TYR A 149 -4.79 -26.17 5.28
CA TYR A 149 -5.25 -27.04 4.19
C TYR A 149 -6.50 -27.85 4.56
N ASN A 150 -6.51 -28.54 5.70
CA ASN A 150 -7.66 -29.33 6.15
C ASN A 150 -8.86 -28.44 6.48
N PHE A 151 -8.64 -27.22 6.96
CA PHE A 151 -9.68 -26.21 7.13
C PHE A 151 -10.25 -25.77 5.78
N ARG A 152 -9.42 -25.42 4.79
CA ARG A 152 -9.85 -25.01 3.42
C ARG A 152 -10.56 -26.17 2.71
N ARG A 153 -10.01 -27.38 2.72
CA ARG A 153 -10.60 -28.59 2.12
C ARG A 153 -11.92 -28.97 2.78
N ARG A 154 -12.02 -28.94 4.12
CA ARG A 154 -13.30 -29.16 4.82
C ARG A 154 -14.33 -28.11 4.46
N ASN A 155 -13.96 -26.84 4.33
CA ASN A 155 -14.91 -25.78 4.00
C ASN A 155 -15.31 -25.78 2.51
N LYS A 156 -14.42 -26.17 1.58
CA LYS A 156 -14.74 -26.40 0.15
C LYS A 156 -15.63 -27.62 -0.04
N ALA A 157 -15.33 -28.74 0.62
CA ALA A 157 -16.16 -29.96 0.61
C ALA A 157 -17.52 -29.77 1.31
N ARG A 158 -17.63 -28.84 2.26
CA ARG A 158 -18.89 -28.45 2.91
C ARG A 158 -19.73 -27.46 2.10
N GLY A 159 -19.32 -27.10 0.87
CA GLY A 159 -20.02 -26.10 0.05
C GLY A 159 -19.99 -24.68 0.62
N ARG A 160 -19.14 -24.40 1.62
CA ARG A 160 -19.00 -23.06 2.23
C ARG A 160 -18.07 -22.13 1.45
N LEU A 161 -17.24 -22.68 0.55
CA LEU A 161 -16.26 -21.95 -0.27
C LEU A 161 -16.51 -22.13 -1.78
N SER A 162 -17.66 -22.67 -2.19
CA SER A 162 -17.93 -23.03 -3.59
C SER A 162 -18.28 -21.85 -4.50
N ASN A 163 -18.20 -20.60 -4.02
CA ASN A 163 -18.66 -19.42 -4.74
C ASN A 163 -17.75 -18.17 -4.64
N ILE A 164 -16.58 -18.25 -4.00
CA ILE A 164 -15.68 -17.10 -3.88
C ILE A 164 -14.58 -17.24 -4.93
N ASP A 165 -14.52 -16.30 -5.87
CA ASP A 165 -13.50 -16.27 -6.91
C ASP A 165 -12.12 -16.03 -6.28
N GLU A 166 -11.11 -16.79 -6.68
CA GLU A 166 -9.75 -16.65 -6.16
C GLU A 166 -9.17 -15.26 -6.43
N LYS A 167 -9.64 -14.63 -7.52
CA LYS A 167 -9.34 -13.24 -7.86
C LYS A 167 -9.90 -12.28 -6.83
N GLU A 168 -11.15 -12.47 -6.38
CA GLU A 168 -11.76 -11.64 -5.34
C GLU A 168 -10.98 -11.73 -4.03
N ILE A 169 -10.51 -12.94 -3.67
CA ILE A 169 -9.71 -13.10 -2.45
C ILE A 169 -8.38 -12.36 -2.58
N ALA A 170 -7.72 -12.42 -3.74
CA ALA A 170 -6.49 -11.66 -3.98
C ALA A 170 -6.70 -10.15 -3.87
N VAL A 171 -7.82 -9.64 -4.42
CA VAL A 171 -8.24 -8.23 -4.30
C VAL A 171 -8.45 -7.84 -2.84
N VAL A 172 -9.22 -8.62 -2.09
CA VAL A 172 -9.49 -8.34 -0.66
C VAL A 172 -8.21 -8.33 0.16
N LEU A 173 -7.32 -9.31 -0.05
CA LEU A 173 -6.04 -9.38 0.66
C LEU A 173 -5.13 -8.19 0.32
N ALA A 174 -5.09 -7.77 -0.94
CA ALA A 174 -4.31 -6.63 -1.37
C ALA A 174 -4.85 -5.31 -0.80
N LEU A 175 -6.18 -5.11 -0.80
CA LEU A 175 -6.82 -3.97 -0.16
C LEU A 175 -6.53 -3.94 1.35
N ALA A 176 -6.63 -5.09 2.02
CA ALA A 176 -6.36 -5.19 3.44
C ALA A 176 -4.91 -4.78 3.75
N GLN A 177 -3.94 -5.29 2.97
CA GLN A 177 -2.53 -5.01 3.16
C GLN A 177 -2.15 -3.55 2.82
N CYS A 178 -2.77 -2.96 1.81
CA CYS A 178 -2.45 -1.58 1.40
C CYS A 178 -3.15 -0.51 2.24
N TYR A 179 -4.39 -0.76 2.68
CA TYR A 179 -5.26 0.27 3.24
C TYR A 179 -5.85 -0.07 4.61
N TYR A 180 -6.11 -1.34 4.94
CA TYR A 180 -6.77 -1.68 6.20
C TYR A 180 -5.77 -1.80 7.36
N PHE A 181 -4.70 -2.58 7.23
CA PHE A 181 -3.78 -2.86 8.34
C PHE A 181 -2.91 -1.68 8.77
N ARG A 182 -2.89 -0.59 8.00
CA ARG A 182 -2.26 0.67 8.41
C ARG A 182 -3.06 1.42 9.48
N LEU A 183 -4.37 1.17 9.55
CA LEU A 183 -5.25 1.84 10.49
C LEU A 183 -4.89 1.38 11.91
N ALA A 184 -4.78 2.33 12.82
CA ALA A 184 -4.64 1.99 14.22
C ALA A 184 -5.85 1.13 14.63
N THR A 185 -5.60 -0.04 15.20
CA THR A 185 -6.64 -0.72 15.94
C THR A 185 -7.05 0.23 17.06
N SER A 186 -8.31 0.65 17.09
CA SER A 186 -8.88 1.40 18.20
C SER A 186 -8.78 0.58 19.47
N SER A 187 -7.60 0.56 20.08
CA SER A 187 -7.38 0.22 21.47
C SER A 187 -7.26 1.54 22.22
N LYS A 188 -8.34 2.33 22.14
CA LYS A 188 -8.86 2.96 23.35
C LYS A 188 -9.72 1.90 24.02
N ARG A 189 -9.07 1.00 24.76
CA ARG A 189 -9.72 0.26 25.86
C ARG A 189 -9.23 0.89 27.14
#